data_AF-A0AAJ5CIP0-F1
#
_entry.id   AF-A0AAJ5CIP0-F1
#
_cell.length_a   1.000
_cell.length_b   1.000
_cell.length_c   1.000
_cell.angle_alpha   90.00
_cell.angle_beta   90.00
_cell.angle_gamma   90.00
#
_symmetry.space_group_name_H-M   'P 1'
#
loop_
_entity.id
_entity.type
_entity.pdbx_description
1 polymer ?
#
loop_
_entity_poly.entity_id
_entity_poly.type
_entity_poly.pdbx_seq_one_letter_code
_entity_poly.pdbx_strand_id
1 'polypeptide(L)'
;MNSPGLIRSLDLVGHTVVQKTTAGTVGALAVASAPLVLCASFVLARVTAVFLKTDGSGPVTFVVTGDDGQAAEDLACAEYIGRHLAGGDAEVAPYLHRARTSRAAADLADGVRRGFQGVHPDDVDLCLEVDRFSFAMVARQEDSLTVLRPAAAPDESAEAR
;
A
#
# COMPACT_ATOMS: atom_id res chain seq x y z
N MET A 1 -1.11 16.96 -3.84
CA MET A 1 -0.17 16.65 -2.73
C MET A 1 -0.38 15.19 -2.36
N ASN A 2 0.70 14.45 -2.07
CA ASN A 2 0.67 12.99 -1.81
C ASN A 2 1.58 12.67 -0.60
N SER A 3 1.37 13.40 0.50
CA SER A 3 2.17 13.30 1.73
C SER A 3 1.27 12.82 2.87
N PRO A 4 1.50 11.62 3.42
CA PRO A 4 0.79 11.14 4.60
C PRO A 4 0.91 12.10 5.80
N GLY A 5 2.06 12.73 6.00
CA GLY A 5 2.29 13.67 7.10
C GLY A 5 1.40 14.91 7.02
N LEU A 6 1.21 15.46 5.81
CA LEU A 6 0.29 16.56 5.58
C LEU A 6 -1.18 16.11 5.67
N ILE A 7 -1.53 14.99 5.03
CA ILE A 7 -2.91 14.47 5.00
C ILE A 7 -3.43 14.14 6.40
N ARG A 8 -2.57 13.63 7.31
CA ARG A 8 -2.93 13.29 8.69
C ARG A 8 -3.56 14.45 9.48
N SER A 9 -3.29 15.70 9.08
CA SER A 9 -3.83 16.90 9.74
C SER A 9 -5.16 17.41 9.16
N LEU A 10 -5.63 16.81 8.05
CA LEU A 10 -6.87 17.21 7.38
C LEU A 10 -8.06 16.42 7.93
N ASP A 11 -9.19 17.10 8.12
CA ASP A 11 -10.47 16.42 8.33
C ASP A 11 -11.07 16.03 6.98
N LEU A 12 -11.03 14.73 6.70
CA LEU A 12 -11.57 14.13 5.47
C LEU A 12 -12.79 13.25 5.75
N VAL A 13 -13.34 13.29 6.98
CA VAL A 13 -14.49 12.45 7.35
C VAL A 13 -15.69 12.81 6.47
N GLY A 14 -16.31 11.79 5.87
CA GLY A 14 -17.46 11.96 4.99
C GLY A 14 -17.16 12.58 3.61
N HIS A 15 -15.89 12.83 3.29
CA HIS A 15 -15.48 13.40 2.01
C HIS A 15 -14.93 12.33 1.06
N THR A 16 -15.25 12.47 -0.23
CA THR A 16 -14.60 11.70 -1.29
C THR A 16 -13.30 12.38 -1.69
N VAL A 17 -12.18 11.65 -1.62
CA VAL A 17 -10.86 12.15 -2.04
C VAL A 17 -10.59 11.76 -3.49
N VAL A 18 -10.35 12.74 -4.34
CA VAL A 18 -9.86 12.51 -5.72
C VAL A 18 -8.34 12.54 -5.69
N GLN A 19 -7.72 11.38 -5.89
CA GLN A 19 -6.26 11.23 -5.87
C GLN A 19 -5.73 10.99 -7.27
N LYS A 20 -4.70 11.76 -7.64
CA LYS A 20 -3.93 11.58 -8.87
C LYS A 20 -2.46 11.43 -8.52
N THR A 21 -1.87 10.30 -8.85
CA THR A 21 -0.43 10.05 -8.70
C THR A 21 0.16 9.66 -10.05
N THR A 22 1.50 9.64 -10.16
CA THR A 22 2.14 9.26 -11.42
C THR A 22 2.21 7.75 -11.56
N ALA A 23 2.72 7.07 -10.53
CA ALA A 23 2.93 5.62 -10.55
C ALA A 23 1.69 4.85 -10.06
N GLY A 24 1.28 5.09 -8.81
CA GLY A 24 0.25 4.28 -8.14
C GLY A 24 -1.09 4.20 -8.89
N THR A 25 -1.63 5.33 -9.35
CA THR A 25 -2.90 5.31 -10.11
C THR A 25 -2.76 4.69 -11.50
N VAL A 26 -1.61 4.83 -12.16
CA VAL A 26 -1.34 4.16 -13.45
C VAL A 26 -1.25 2.65 -13.25
N GLY A 27 -0.55 2.20 -12.21
CA GLY A 27 -0.45 0.78 -11.85
C GLY A 27 -1.81 0.16 -11.54
N ALA A 28 -2.64 0.83 -10.72
CA ALA A 28 -3.99 0.37 -10.40
C ALA A 28 -4.88 0.28 -11.65
N LEU A 29 -4.80 1.27 -12.56
CA LEU A 29 -5.54 1.26 -13.82
C LEU A 29 -5.08 0.14 -14.76
N ALA A 30 -3.79 -0.16 -14.81
CA ALA A 30 -3.22 -1.19 -15.67
C ALA A 30 -3.72 -2.61 -15.35
N VAL A 31 -4.12 -2.86 -14.09
CA VAL A 31 -4.66 -4.15 -13.63
C VAL A 31 -6.14 -4.11 -13.28
N ALA A 32 -6.85 -3.04 -13.65
CA ALA A 32 -8.24 -2.83 -13.24
C ALA A 32 -9.25 -3.91 -13.70
N SER A 33 -8.89 -4.71 -14.71
CA SER A 33 -9.71 -5.84 -15.18
C SER A 33 -9.49 -7.14 -14.40
N ALA A 34 -8.54 -7.17 -13.45
CA ALA A 34 -8.33 -8.34 -12.61
C ALA A 34 -9.54 -8.56 -11.69
N PRO A 35 -9.88 -9.83 -11.35
CA PRO A 35 -11.04 -10.14 -10.50
C PRO A 35 -11.00 -9.47 -9.13
N LEU A 36 -9.79 -9.27 -8.60
CA LEU A 36 -9.53 -8.57 -7.36
C LEU A 36 -8.29 -7.70 -7.53
N VAL A 37 -8.41 -6.41 -7.20
CA VAL A 37 -7.29 -5.46 -7.15
C VAL A 37 -7.21 -4.88 -5.75
N LEU A 38 -6.05 -5.05 -5.11
CA LEU A 38 -5.75 -4.48 -3.80
C LEU A 38 -4.64 -3.45 -3.93
N CYS A 39 -4.79 -2.30 -3.28
CA CYS A 39 -3.68 -1.38 -3.07
C CYS A 39 -3.01 -1.74 -1.74
N ALA A 40 -1.75 -2.18 -1.83
CA ALA A 40 -1.00 -2.71 -0.71
C ALA A 40 0.11 -1.75 -0.25
N SER A 41 0.48 -1.84 1.02
CA SER A 41 1.56 -1.06 1.65
C SER A 41 1.97 -1.72 2.97
N PHE A 42 3.08 -1.29 3.57
CA PHE A 42 3.50 -1.79 4.90
C PHE A 42 2.44 -1.55 5.97
N VAL A 43 1.74 -0.40 5.93
CA VAL A 43 0.69 -0.06 6.89
C VAL A 43 -0.53 -1.00 6.84
N LEU A 44 -0.69 -1.77 5.76
CA LEU A 44 -1.77 -2.74 5.53
C LEU A 44 -1.26 -4.16 5.24
N ALA A 45 0.01 -4.48 5.53
CA ALA A 45 0.66 -5.67 4.98
C ALA A 45 -0.05 -6.98 5.40
N ARG A 46 -0.30 -7.18 6.69
CA ARG A 46 -0.95 -8.38 7.23
C ARG A 46 -2.37 -8.51 6.74
N VAL A 47 -3.18 -7.46 6.86
CA VAL A 47 -4.59 -7.51 6.43
C VAL A 47 -4.72 -7.78 4.93
N THR A 48 -3.78 -7.29 4.12
CA THR A 48 -3.70 -7.61 2.69
C THR A 48 -3.42 -9.10 2.46
N ALA A 49 -2.46 -9.68 3.18
CA ALA A 49 -2.14 -11.11 3.08
C ALA A 49 -3.34 -12.00 3.51
N VAL A 50 -4.02 -11.64 4.60
CA VAL A 50 -5.22 -12.36 5.08
C VAL A 50 -6.32 -12.31 4.03
N PHE A 51 -6.64 -11.11 3.53
CA PHE A 51 -7.69 -10.91 2.52
C PHE A 51 -7.46 -11.79 1.27
N LEU A 52 -6.20 -11.88 0.81
CA LEU A 52 -5.82 -12.71 -0.32
C LEU A 52 -5.97 -14.22 -0.03
N LYS A 53 -5.68 -14.69 1.19
CA LYS A 53 -5.89 -16.11 1.55
C LYS A 53 -7.37 -16.49 1.56
N THR A 54 -8.17 -15.68 2.25
CA THR A 54 -9.57 -15.99 2.55
C THR A 54 -10.49 -15.96 1.33
N ASP A 55 -10.16 -15.17 0.32
CA ASP A 55 -10.99 -15.05 -0.89
C ASP A 55 -10.80 -16.23 -1.86
N GLY A 56 -9.95 -17.22 -1.50
CA GLY A 56 -9.55 -18.28 -2.43
C GLY A 56 -8.89 -17.70 -3.67
N SER A 57 -8.25 -16.53 -3.53
CA SER A 57 -7.64 -15.82 -4.64
C SER A 57 -6.64 -16.78 -5.30
N GLY A 58 -6.74 -16.94 -6.62
CA GLY A 58 -5.86 -17.81 -7.38
C GLY A 58 -4.41 -17.32 -7.32
N PRO A 59 -3.63 -17.46 -8.40
CA PRO A 59 -2.29 -16.89 -8.45
C PRO A 59 -2.30 -15.40 -8.11
N VAL A 60 -1.52 -15.00 -7.09
CA VAL A 60 -1.34 -13.61 -6.68
C VAL A 60 -0.16 -13.00 -7.43
N THR A 61 -0.39 -11.84 -8.05
CA THR A 61 0.64 -11.05 -8.70
C THR A 61 0.82 -9.73 -7.95
N PHE A 62 2.03 -9.46 -7.49
CA PHE A 62 2.40 -8.15 -6.96
C PHE A 62 2.90 -7.26 -8.09
N VAL A 63 2.31 -6.07 -8.22
CA VAL A 63 2.70 -5.07 -9.22
C VAL A 63 3.50 -3.97 -8.52
N VAL A 64 4.81 -3.95 -8.78
CA VAL A 64 5.69 -2.84 -8.37
C VAL A 64 5.40 -1.65 -9.30
N THR A 65 5.07 -0.49 -8.75
CA THR A 65 4.57 0.65 -9.53
C THR A 65 5.57 1.79 -9.62
N GLY A 66 6.37 2.01 -8.59
CA GLY A 66 7.40 3.05 -8.57
C GLY A 66 8.59 2.72 -9.46
N ASP A 67 9.32 3.77 -9.86
CA ASP A 67 10.57 3.69 -10.63
C ASP A 67 10.51 2.75 -11.85
N ASP A 68 9.45 2.92 -12.67
CA ASP A 68 9.19 2.08 -13.85
C ASP A 68 9.18 0.56 -13.55
N GLY A 69 8.64 0.20 -12.38
CA GLY A 69 8.54 -1.19 -11.92
C GLY A 69 9.79 -1.70 -11.19
N GLN A 70 10.73 -0.82 -10.85
CA GLN A 70 11.99 -1.17 -10.16
C GLN A 70 12.10 -0.57 -8.74
N ALA A 71 11.03 0.05 -8.22
CA ALA A 71 11.04 0.64 -6.89
C ALA A 71 11.38 -0.39 -5.80
N ALA A 72 12.47 -0.15 -5.09
CA ALA A 72 13.00 -1.06 -4.08
C ALA A 72 12.09 -1.16 -2.85
N GLU A 73 11.42 -0.07 -2.48
CA GLU A 73 10.44 -0.02 -1.39
C GLU A 73 9.15 -0.79 -1.71
N ASP A 74 8.63 -0.64 -2.92
CA ASP A 74 7.47 -1.39 -3.42
C ASP A 74 7.78 -2.89 -3.44
N LEU A 75 8.95 -3.27 -3.98
CA LEU A 75 9.39 -4.66 -4.03
C LEU A 75 9.59 -5.25 -2.61
N ALA A 76 10.18 -4.49 -1.69
CA ALA A 76 10.34 -4.93 -0.31
C ALA A 76 8.98 -5.17 0.37
N CYS A 77 8.01 -4.28 0.14
CA CYS A 77 6.65 -4.46 0.64
C CYS A 77 5.97 -5.70 0.03
N ALA A 78 6.05 -5.87 -1.29
CA ALA A 78 5.50 -7.02 -1.99
C ALA A 78 6.07 -8.35 -1.48
N GLU A 79 7.39 -8.44 -1.33
CA GLU A 79 8.04 -9.63 -0.80
C GLU A 79 7.62 -9.91 0.64
N TYR A 80 7.51 -8.88 1.49
CA TYR A 80 7.06 -9.02 2.88
C TYR A 80 5.63 -9.60 2.95
N ILE A 81 4.69 -9.06 2.17
CA ILE A 81 3.32 -9.58 2.10
C ILE A 81 3.32 -11.01 1.54
N GLY A 82 4.14 -11.28 0.53
CA GLY A 82 4.30 -12.62 -0.05
C GLY A 82 4.76 -13.67 0.97
N ARG A 83 5.62 -13.31 1.93
CA ARG A 83 6.03 -14.22 3.02
C ARG A 83 4.87 -14.56 3.96
N HIS A 84 4.08 -13.56 4.35
CA HIS A 84 2.88 -13.78 5.16
C HIS A 84 1.85 -14.63 4.40
N LEU A 85 1.69 -14.39 3.10
CA LEU A 85 0.82 -15.17 2.23
C LEU A 85 1.26 -16.65 2.18
N ALA A 86 2.56 -16.91 2.15
CA ALA A 86 3.12 -18.27 2.20
C ALA A 86 3.03 -18.95 3.58
N GLY A 87 2.42 -18.29 4.58
CA GLY A 87 2.28 -18.82 5.94
C GLY A 87 3.57 -18.76 6.78
N GLY A 88 4.59 -18.03 6.31
CA GLY A 88 5.80 -17.77 7.09
C GLY A 88 5.62 -16.59 8.02
N ASP A 89 6.23 -16.66 9.20
CA ASP A 89 6.49 -15.48 10.02
C ASP A 89 7.78 -14.82 9.51
N ALA A 90 7.66 -13.65 8.90
CA ALA A 90 8.80 -12.92 8.36
C ALA A 90 9.19 -11.79 9.30
N GLU A 91 10.46 -11.76 9.69
CA GLU A 91 11.04 -10.58 10.33
C GLU A 91 10.89 -9.38 9.39
N VAL A 92 10.25 -8.32 9.87
CA VAL A 92 9.93 -7.14 9.06
C VAL A 92 11.13 -6.21 8.87
N ALA A 93 12.10 -6.25 9.78
CA ALA A 93 13.22 -5.31 9.83
C ALA A 93 14.05 -5.22 8.53
N PRO A 94 14.39 -6.33 7.85
CA PRO A 94 15.13 -6.27 6.58
C PRO A 94 14.35 -5.55 5.45
N TYR A 95 13.03 -5.70 5.43
CA TYR A 95 12.16 -5.07 4.43
C TYR A 95 12.01 -3.58 4.68
N LEU A 96 11.81 -3.18 5.94
CA LEU A 96 11.78 -1.77 6.34
C LEU A 96 13.13 -1.09 6.10
N HIS A 97 14.24 -1.79 6.33
CA HIS A 97 15.56 -1.25 6.04
C HIS A 97 15.69 -0.92 4.55
N ARG A 98 15.36 -1.86 3.66
CA ARG A 98 15.38 -1.64 2.20
C ARG A 98 14.52 -0.46 1.77
N ALA A 99 13.31 -0.36 2.31
CA ALA A 99 12.40 0.73 1.99
C ALA A 99 12.89 2.08 2.53
N ARG A 100 13.45 2.11 3.75
CA ARG A 100 14.03 3.32 4.37
C ARG A 100 15.27 3.83 3.64
N THR A 101 16.06 2.93 3.06
CA THR A 101 17.26 3.28 2.29
C THR A 101 17.01 3.36 0.79
N SER A 102 15.74 3.39 0.34
CA SER A 102 15.41 3.43 -1.07
C SER A 102 15.61 4.82 -1.67
N ARG A 103 15.62 4.88 -3.01
CA ARG A 103 15.66 6.14 -3.75
C ARG A 103 14.47 7.04 -3.40
N ALA A 104 13.25 6.49 -3.30
CA ALA A 104 12.07 7.26 -2.96
C ALA A 104 12.18 7.90 -1.56
N ALA A 105 12.70 7.16 -0.57
CA ALA A 105 12.95 7.71 0.77
C ALA A 105 14.01 8.83 0.74
N ALA A 106 15.08 8.67 -0.06
CA ALA A 106 16.10 9.70 -0.24
C ALA A 106 15.54 10.96 -0.92
N ASP A 107 14.69 10.80 -1.94
CA ASP A 107 14.04 11.89 -2.67
C ASP A 107 13.07 12.67 -1.76
N LEU A 108 12.29 11.98 -0.92
CA LEU A 108 11.43 12.62 0.09
C LEU A 108 12.27 13.41 1.10
N ALA A 109 13.35 12.82 1.63
CA ALA A 109 14.25 13.49 2.55
C ALA A 109 14.92 14.73 1.92
N ASP A 110 15.28 14.67 0.64
CA ASP A 110 15.78 15.82 -0.11
C ASP A 110 14.72 16.92 -0.28
N GLY A 111 13.50 16.53 -0.63
CA GLY A 111 12.39 17.47 -0.72
C GLY A 111 12.15 18.23 0.58
N VAL A 112 12.23 17.54 1.72
CA VAL A 112 12.11 18.17 3.05
C VAL A 112 13.25 19.17 3.28
N ARG A 113 14.51 18.78 3.02
CA ARG A 113 15.66 19.70 3.15
C ARG A 113 15.55 20.94 2.27
N ARG A 114 14.96 20.79 1.09
CA ARG A 114 14.75 21.88 0.12
C ARG A 114 13.48 22.70 0.38
N GLY A 115 12.68 22.34 1.38
CA GLY A 115 11.45 23.06 1.74
C GLY A 115 10.31 22.88 0.73
N PHE A 116 10.25 21.74 0.03
CA PHE A 116 9.14 21.46 -0.87
C PHE A 116 7.83 21.28 -0.09
N GLN A 117 6.81 22.08 -0.43
CA GLN A 117 5.54 22.11 0.32
C GLN A 117 4.70 20.83 0.19
N GLY A 118 5.04 19.92 -0.72
CA GLY A 118 4.31 18.69 -0.97
C GLY A 118 4.78 17.48 -0.18
N VAL A 119 5.78 17.65 0.69
CA VAL A 119 6.39 16.59 1.51
C VAL A 119 6.49 17.03 2.98
N HIS A 120 6.54 16.07 3.87
CA HIS A 120 6.60 16.27 5.32
C HIS A 120 7.74 15.44 5.93
N PRO A 121 8.43 15.92 6.99
CA PRO A 121 9.49 15.17 7.67
C PRO A 121 9.10 13.74 8.05
N ASP A 122 7.86 13.55 8.50
CA ASP A 122 7.33 12.24 8.93
C ASP A 122 6.93 11.31 7.77
N ASP A 123 6.96 11.74 6.50
CA ASP A 123 6.39 10.94 5.39
C ASP A 123 7.01 9.55 5.27
N VAL A 124 8.34 9.46 5.38
CA VAL A 124 9.04 8.17 5.32
C VAL A 124 8.64 7.29 6.51
N ASP A 125 8.60 7.84 7.71
CA ASP A 125 8.26 7.05 8.90
C ASP A 125 6.81 6.56 8.88
N LEU A 126 5.87 7.39 8.43
CA LEU A 126 4.46 7.02 8.27
C LEU A 126 4.26 5.94 7.22
N CYS A 127 4.99 6.00 6.09
CA CYS A 127 4.94 4.94 5.07
C CYS A 127 5.53 3.60 5.54
N LEU A 128 6.38 3.62 6.58
CA LEU A 128 7.08 2.45 7.10
C LEU A 128 6.48 1.89 8.40
N GLU A 129 5.39 2.48 8.89
CA GLU A 129 4.59 1.84 9.92
C GLU A 129 4.03 0.52 9.38
N VAL A 130 3.99 -0.50 10.24
CA VAL A 130 3.57 -1.85 9.86
C VAL A 130 2.23 -2.14 10.50
N ASP A 131 1.29 -2.66 9.71
CA ASP A 131 -0.02 -3.13 10.18
C ASP A 131 -0.79 -2.09 11.03
N ARG A 132 -0.64 -0.80 10.70
CA ARG A 132 -1.30 0.29 11.40
C ARG A 132 -2.83 0.23 11.28
N PHE A 133 -3.36 -0.29 10.18
CA PHE A 133 -4.79 -0.41 9.96
C PHE A 133 -5.22 -1.84 9.66
N SER A 134 -6.45 -2.17 10.05
CA SER A 134 -7.02 -3.52 9.97
C SER A 134 -8.04 -3.69 8.84
N PHE A 135 -7.92 -2.91 7.75
CA PHE A 135 -8.76 -3.03 6.56
C PHE A 135 -7.90 -3.18 5.30
N ALA A 136 -8.35 -3.99 4.34
CA ALA A 136 -7.74 -4.02 3.01
C ALA A 136 -8.27 -2.85 2.16
N MET A 137 -7.46 -2.34 1.24
CA MET A 137 -7.90 -1.32 0.28
C MET A 137 -8.21 -1.98 -1.06
N VAL A 138 -9.51 -2.14 -1.35
CA VAL A 138 -9.99 -2.79 -2.58
C VAL A 138 -10.26 -1.73 -3.64
N ALA A 139 -9.65 -1.88 -4.81
CA ALA A 139 -9.93 -1.07 -5.98
C ALA A 139 -10.99 -1.76 -6.86
N ARG A 140 -12.02 -1.01 -7.26
CA ARG A 140 -13.08 -1.47 -8.17
C ARG A 140 -13.35 -0.44 -9.25
N GLN A 141 -13.78 -0.90 -10.42
CA GLN A 141 -14.30 -0.02 -11.47
C GLN A 141 -15.76 0.34 -11.16
N GLU A 142 -16.04 1.63 -11.10
CA GLU A 142 -17.38 2.20 -10.98
C GLU A 142 -17.55 3.27 -12.05
N ASP A 143 -18.42 2.99 -13.02
CA ASP A 143 -18.58 3.79 -14.23
C ASP A 143 -17.23 4.02 -14.95
N SER A 144 -16.73 5.26 -14.94
CA SER A 144 -15.47 5.67 -15.56
C SER A 144 -14.31 5.81 -14.56
N LEU A 145 -14.53 5.48 -13.28
CA LEU A 145 -13.59 5.72 -12.21
C LEU A 145 -13.12 4.42 -11.57
N THR A 146 -11.83 4.37 -11.25
CA THR A 146 -11.31 3.40 -10.28
C THR A 146 -11.51 3.96 -8.88
N VAL A 147 -12.33 3.27 -8.07
CA VAL A 147 -12.66 3.67 -6.71
C VAL A 147 -12.02 2.71 -5.73
N LEU A 148 -11.25 3.25 -4.79
CA LEU A 148 -10.67 2.51 -3.67
C LEU A 148 -11.59 2.63 -2.45
N ARG A 149 -11.92 1.49 -1.83
CA ARG A 149 -12.66 1.46 -0.56
C ARG A 149 -12.00 0.53 0.46
N PRO A 150 -12.10 0.86 1.76
CA PRO A 150 -11.74 -0.08 2.81
C PRO A 150 -12.71 -1.27 2.79
N ALA A 151 -12.17 -2.47 2.92
CA ALA A 151 -12.92 -3.69 3.18
C ALA A 151 -12.35 -4.37 4.43
N ALA A 152 -13.24 -4.82 5.32
CA ALA A 152 -12.81 -5.67 6.42
C ALA A 152 -12.21 -6.96 5.85
N ALA A 153 -11.12 -7.45 6.46
CA ALA A 153 -10.69 -8.81 6.17
C ALA A 153 -11.79 -9.79 6.64
N PRO A 154 -12.04 -10.88 5.90
CA PRO A 154 -12.88 -11.96 6.39
C PRO A 154 -12.30 -12.49 7.71
N ASP A 155 -13.19 -12.82 8.63
CA ASP A 155 -12.82 -13.25 9.98
C ASP A 155 -12.09 -14.62 9.93
N GLU A 156 -10.81 -14.66 10.32
CA GLU A 156 -10.02 -15.91 10.37
C GLU A 156 -10.64 -16.95 11.31
N SER A 157 -11.51 -16.53 12.24
CA SER A 157 -12.14 -17.42 13.22
C SER A 157 -13.35 -18.20 12.70
N ALA A 158 -13.80 -17.97 11.46
CA ALA A 158 -14.93 -18.68 10.87
C ALA A 158 -14.57 -20.07 10.30
N GLU A 159 -13.28 -20.39 10.10
CA GLU A 159 -12.84 -21.68 9.51
C GLU A 159 -12.53 -22.79 10.54
N ALA A 160 -12.74 -22.53 11.84
CA ALA A 160 -12.57 -23.53 12.90
C ALA A 160 -13.87 -24.23 13.33
N ARG A 161 -14.87 -24.37 12.44
CA ARG A 161 -16.13 -25.09 12.73
C ARG A 161 -16.38 -26.27 11.80
#